data_AF-A0A0N9HN64-F1
#
_entry.id   AF-A0A0N9HN64-F1
#
_cell.length_a   1.000
_cell.length_b   1.000
_cell.length_c   1.000
_cell.angle_alpha   90.00
_cell.angle_beta   90.00
_cell.angle_gamma   90.00
#
_symmetry.space_group_name_H-M   'P 1'
#
loop_
_entity.id
_entity.type
_entity.pdbx_description
1 polymer ?
#
loop_
_entity_poly.entity_id
_entity_poly.type
_entity_poly.pdbx_seq_one_letter_code
_entity_poly.pdbx_strand_id
1 'polypeptide(L)' 'MAGHADPDLQVSSTSKYSWSASAPAGSRISGITVKGNPIDPTAAYRVTVNNFLAAGGDGFTELAKGTNLTRSPPT' A
#
# COMPACT_ATOMS: atom_id res chain seq x y z
N MET A 1 -27.14 -2.51 -6.52
CA MET A 1 -26.55 -2.99 -5.25
C MET A 1 -25.23 -3.68 -5.58
N ALA A 2 -24.12 -2.96 -5.62
CA ALA A 2 -22.79 -3.55 -5.76
C ALA A 2 -21.91 -2.88 -4.71
N GLY A 3 -21.67 -3.58 -3.61
CA GLY A 3 -20.87 -3.11 -2.49
C GLY A 3 -19.45 -2.85 -2.96
N HIS A 4 -19.08 -1.57 -3.00
CA HIS A 4 -17.69 -1.17 -3.01
C HIS A 4 -17.13 -1.60 -1.64
N ALA A 5 -16.35 -2.67 -1.61
CA ALA A 5 -15.58 -2.99 -0.42
C ALA A 5 -14.42 -2.01 -0.42
N ASP A 6 -14.59 -0.92 0.32
CA ASP A 6 -13.58 0.12 0.44
C ASP A 6 -12.32 -0.50 1.08
N PRO A 7 -11.18 -0.46 0.40
CA PRO A 7 -9.93 -0.91 0.99
C PRO A 7 -9.53 0.03 2.13
N ASP A 8 -9.15 -0.56 3.27
CA ASP A 8 -8.76 0.13 4.51
C ASP A 8 -7.62 1.16 4.31
N LEU A 9 -6.88 1.06 3.20
CA LEU A 9 -5.90 2.04 2.75
C LEU A 9 -6.35 2.76 1.47
N GLN A 10 -6.60 4.06 1.59
CA GLN A 10 -6.74 4.94 0.44
C GLN A 10 -5.36 5.12 -0.23
N VAL A 11 -5.21 4.56 -1.41
CA VAL A 11 -4.02 4.77 -2.24
C VAL A 11 -4.13 6.08 -3.02
N SER A 12 -2.98 6.72 -3.33
CA SER A 12 -2.98 7.94 -4.14
C SER A 12 -3.57 7.70 -5.54
N SER A 13 -4.02 8.75 -6.23
CA SER A 13 -4.54 8.68 -7.62
C SER A 13 -3.58 8.06 -8.63
N THR A 14 -2.30 7.96 -8.29
CA THR A 14 -1.26 7.34 -9.12
C THR A 14 -1.09 5.84 -8.90
N SER A 15 -1.73 5.27 -7.88
CA SER A 15 -1.67 3.85 -7.57
C SER A 15 -3.00 3.18 -7.90
N LYS A 16 -2.98 2.10 -8.69
CA LYS A 16 -4.17 1.31 -9.00
C LYS A 16 -3.90 -0.17 -8.74
N TYR A 17 -4.94 -0.90 -8.35
CA TYR A 17 -4.92 -2.34 -8.21
C TYR A 17 -6.34 -2.89 -8.38
N SER A 18 -6.45 -4.20 -8.59
CA SER A 18 -7.69 -4.96 -8.55
C SER A 18 -7.79 -5.74 -7.26
N TRP A 19 -9.00 -5.82 -6.70
CA TRP A 19 -9.28 -6.57 -5.49
C TRP A 19 -10.40 -7.59 -5.71
N SER A 20 -10.26 -8.77 -5.13
CA SER A 20 -11.28 -9.82 -5.16
C SER A 20 -11.55 -10.38 -3.76
N ALA A 21 -12.77 -10.19 -3.26
CA ALA A 21 -13.23 -10.73 -1.97
C ALA A 21 -13.18 -12.26 -1.91
N SER A 22 -13.50 -12.89 -3.04
CA SER A 22 -13.63 -14.35 -3.19
C SER A 22 -12.29 -15.06 -3.29
N ALA A 23 -11.19 -14.32 -3.46
CA ALA A 23 -9.85 -14.90 -3.49
C ALA A 23 -9.37 -15.28 -2.07
N PRO A 24 -8.51 -16.31 -1.95
CA PRO A 24 -7.89 -16.69 -0.68
C PRO A 24 -7.16 -15.52 -0.02
N ALA A 25 -7.05 -15.56 1.32
CA ALA A 25 -6.21 -14.63 2.06
C ALA A 25 -4.77 -14.67 1.51
N GLY A 26 -4.16 -13.50 1.30
CA GLY A 26 -2.85 -13.36 0.64
C GLY A 26 -2.89 -13.20 -0.88
N SER A 27 -4.02 -13.53 -1.54
CA SER A 27 -4.14 -13.50 -3.01
C SER A 27 -5.27 -12.58 -3.50
N ARG A 28 -5.75 -11.68 -2.65
CA ARG A 28 -6.89 -10.79 -2.96
C ARG A 28 -6.53 -9.61 -3.83
N ILE A 29 -5.26 -9.27 -4.00
CA ILE A 29 -4.78 -8.10 -4.73
C ILE A 29 -4.07 -8.57 -6.00
N SER A 30 -4.38 -7.92 -7.14
CA SER A 30 -3.70 -8.15 -8.42
C SER A 30 -3.62 -6.87 -9.25
N GLY A 31 -2.87 -6.89 -10.36
CA GLY A 31 -2.83 -5.77 -11.31
C GLY A 31 -2.32 -4.45 -10.73
N ILE A 32 -1.38 -4.52 -9.79
CA ILE A 32 -0.84 -3.33 -9.12
C ILE A 32 -0.03 -2.50 -10.11
N THR A 33 -0.37 -1.21 -10.23
CA THR A 33 0.36 -0.23 -11.04
C THR A 33 0.65 1.03 -10.22
N VAL A 34 1.79 1.65 -10.48
CA VAL A 34 2.21 2.95 -9.93
C VAL A 34 2.55 3.86 -11.10
N LYS A 35 1.92 5.04 -11.14
CA LYS A 35 2.02 6.01 -12.26
C LYS A 35 1.70 5.39 -13.63
N GLY A 36 0.76 4.43 -13.65
CA GLY A 36 0.33 3.74 -14.87
C GLY A 36 1.22 2.58 -15.32
N ASN A 37 2.36 2.35 -14.65
CA ASN A 37 3.25 1.24 -14.95
C ASN A 37 3.06 0.09 -13.96
N PRO A 38 3.10 -1.18 -14.38
CA PRO A 38 3.16 -2.32 -13.46
C PRO A 38 4.29 -2.17 -12.46
N ILE A 39 4.05 -2.59 -11.22
CA ILE A 39 5.13 -2.62 -10.24
C ILE A 39 6.17 -3.69 -10.62
N ASP A 40 7.43 -3.33 -10.56
CA ASP A 40 8.55 -4.27 -10.49
C ASP A 40 8.73 -4.71 -9.02
N PRO A 41 8.64 -6.02 -8.71
CA PRO A 41 8.77 -6.53 -7.34
C PRO A 41 10.19 -6.39 -6.76
N THR A 42 11.18 -6.09 -7.59
CA THR A 42 12.58 -5.92 -7.16
C THR A 42 12.99 -4.45 -7.00
N ALA A 43 12.15 -3.52 -7.44
CA ALA A 43 12.41 -2.09 -7.36
C ALA A 43 12.07 -1.49 -5.99
N ALA A 44 12.76 -0.43 -5.62
CA ALA A 44 12.44 0.36 -4.43
C ALA A 44 11.37 1.42 -4.73
N TYR A 45 10.34 1.49 -3.89
CA TYR A 45 9.27 2.49 -4.00
C TYR A 45 9.24 3.36 -2.75
N ARG A 46 9.02 4.66 -2.95
CA ARG A 46 8.80 5.59 -1.85
C ARG A 46 7.30 5.71 -1.58
N VAL A 47 6.94 5.48 -0.32
CA VAL A 47 5.57 5.59 0.18
C VAL A 47 5.53 6.61 1.30
N THR A 48 4.39 7.29 1.45
CA THR A 48 4.14 8.18 2.60
C THR A 48 3.04 7.55 3.43
N VAL A 49 3.32 7.35 4.72
CA VAL A 49 2.39 6.79 5.70
C VAL A 49 2.50 7.57 7.02
N ASN A 50 1.50 7.47 7.89
CA ASN A 50 1.60 8.04 9.23
C ASN A 50 2.58 7.24 10.13
N ASN A 51 2.97 7.82 11.28
CA ASN A 51 3.96 7.20 12.17
C ASN A 51 3.49 5.86 12.79
N PHE A 52 2.19 5.67 13.01
CA PHE A 52 1.65 4.43 13.58
C PHE A 52 1.80 3.27 12.58
N LEU A 53 1.44 3.49 11.31
CA LEU A 53 1.61 2.52 10.24
C LEU A 53 3.09 2.28 9.92
N ALA A 54 3.93 3.32 9.96
CA ALA A 54 5.38 3.18 9.78
C ALA A 54 6.02 2.27 10.84
N ALA A 55 5.46 2.22 12.05
CA ALA A 55 5.90 1.32 13.12
C ALA A 55 5.31 -0.10 13.02
N GLY A 56 4.47 -0.37 12.01
CA GLY A 56 3.81 -1.66 11.82
C GLY A 56 2.48 -1.84 12.58
N GLY A 57 1.82 -0.74 12.98
CA GLY A 57 0.48 -0.78 13.56
C GLY A 57 -0.56 -1.46 12.65
N ASP A 58 -1.70 -1.89 13.20
CA ASP A 58 -2.80 -2.60 12.50
C ASP A 58 -2.38 -3.86 11.70
N GLY A 59 -1.23 -4.44 12.02
CA GLY A 59 -0.71 -5.63 11.31
C GLY A 59 0.06 -5.32 10.03
N PHE A 60 0.34 -4.04 9.72
CA PHE A 60 1.15 -3.63 8.56
C PHE A 60 2.66 -3.80 8.81
N THR A 61 3.08 -4.99 9.24
CA THR A 61 4.46 -5.29 9.66
C THR A 61 5.50 -5.10 8.56
N GLU A 62 5.11 -5.19 7.28
CA GLU A 62 6.01 -4.93 6.16
C GLU A 62 6.48 -3.47 6.10
N LEU A 63 5.64 -2.52 6.53
CA LEU A 63 6.01 -1.09 6.56
C LEU A 63 7.12 -0.79 7.58
N ALA A 64 7.20 -1.58 8.66
CA ALA A 64 8.27 -1.46 9.66
C ALA A 64 9.66 -1.84 9.10
N LYS A 65 9.72 -2.52 7.95
CA LYS A 65 10.97 -2.84 7.24
C LYS A 65 11.43 -1.72 6.30
N GLY A 66 10.67 -0.63 6.19
CA GLY A 66 10.98 0.52 5.34
C GLY A 66 12.35 1.13 5.69
N THR A 67 13.11 1.49 4.65
CA THR A 67 14.42 2.15 4.79
C THR A 67 14.31 3.62 4.36
N ASN A 68 15.35 4.42 4.66
CA ASN A 68 15.40 5.84 4.30
C ASN A 68 14.19 6.65 4.80
N LEU A 69 13.82 6.44 6.06
CA LEU A 69 12.72 7.13 6.73
C LEU A 69 13.03 8.62 6.87
N THR A 70 12.45 9.42 5.99
CA THR A 70 12.38 10.87 6.16
C THR A 70 11.17 11.19 7.03
N ARG A 71 11.38 11.41 8.34
CA ARG A 71 10.42 12.22 9.09
C ARG A 71 10.43 13.59 8.44
N SER A 72 9.26 14.13 8.10
CA SER A 72 9.16 15.54 7.72
C SER A 72 9.91 16.35 8.78
N PRO A 73 10.84 17.24 8.40
CA PRO A 73 11.63 17.97 9.39
C PRO A 73 10.69 18.79 10.29
N PRO A 74 10.99 18.92 11.60
CA PRO A 74 10.42 20.03 12.35
C PRO A 74 10.90 21.31 11.66
N THR A 75 9.98 22.24 11.43
CA THR A 75 10.34 23.58 10.97
C THR A 75 11.15 24.29 12.04
#